data_AF-A0A0M8T3F7-F1
#
_entry.id   AF-A0A0M8T3F7-F1
#
_cell.length_a   1.000
_cell.length_b   1.000
_cell.length_c   1.000
_cell.angle_alpha   90.00
_cell.angle_beta   90.00
_cell.angle_gamma   90.00
#
_symmetry.space_group_name_H-M   'P 1'
#
loop_
_entity.id
_entity.type
_entity.pdbx_description
1 polymer ?
#
loop_
_entity_poly.entity_id
_entity_poly.type
_entity_poly.pdbx_seq_one_letter_code
_entity_poly.pdbx_strand_id
1 'polypeptide(L)'
;MVRDTRLVQTAVIGDEHSDVPVVLPPEAIELDAFRHAHEQDTFWCGVLLGGCGAQLASKLYVDRQCHFQHFPQPDGMSNTCRRPAVGESSADHLYVKSAMSRSLLDHGRGARFVFPPPIGSLVDVDLEDGTSLRIHMDGSVRPDWDDTLRTVVLGPGVVPDPGRLAGCPYVYRVRCDSDGASRRVWIGTQSLAHPTEWVPFSECGWTDEGLLTPAASRILRERSAAGGRPAVPGPTSGRGALPESVVTFVRGLEAAQRTGTVDHVRRLCNGSSSFLDNLTPTARAEAERALEEAKEWLATHEEYQRHVFKDLDTAVRERRAWDVRSGIQQAASLTRRGASAEEHRILAAARAYLREHDYADQSPAQAALRRQLHYKPVPPAPKRPEPSKSRKPNRAKESAARARALLERLDRESDLLDCDELAQLVEELTRVANIAGPKLRGRERDRVARWGRKARQRRSARTAAVKPRARTKPPAAGKRESPARVKLDPLATAVKTILQKAAATGTTLTWREIRAQLPPGLPTLDRSQQTGVLIQVDRSREGAAPLLSALVTGADHDMHPAYPRIAAAVGRPRPRGDLEAVAQWAVEVSRFKRASRP
;
A
#
# COMPACT_ATOMS: atom_id res chain seq x y z
N MET A 1 0.94 -14.28 -16.81
CA MET A 1 0.09 -13.11 -16.54
C MET A 1 0.66 -12.36 -15.35
N VAL A 2 0.77 -11.02 -15.38
CA VAL A 2 1.18 -10.25 -14.19
C VAL A 2 0.01 -10.23 -13.21
N ARG A 3 0.22 -10.68 -11.97
CA ARG A 3 -0.79 -10.61 -10.91
C ARG A 3 -1.00 -9.13 -10.51
N ASP A 4 -2.22 -8.64 -10.64
CA ASP A 4 -2.63 -7.31 -10.20
C ASP A 4 -2.87 -7.33 -8.68
N THR A 5 -1.89 -6.83 -7.93
CA THR A 5 -1.90 -6.79 -6.47
C THR A 5 -2.90 -5.79 -5.88
N ARG A 6 -3.67 -5.08 -6.72
CA ARG A 6 -4.77 -4.19 -6.31
C ARG A 6 -6.11 -4.91 -6.20
N LEU A 7 -6.19 -6.14 -6.71
CA LEU A 7 -7.41 -6.93 -6.67
C LEU A 7 -7.47 -7.74 -5.38
N VAL A 8 -8.68 -7.91 -4.83
CA VAL A 8 -8.90 -8.68 -3.61
C VAL A 8 -8.72 -10.16 -3.92
N GLN A 9 -7.61 -10.74 -3.47
CA GLN A 9 -7.28 -12.15 -3.68
C GLN A 9 -7.59 -13.03 -2.49
N THR A 10 -7.92 -12.45 -1.34
CA THR A 10 -8.14 -13.20 -0.10
C THR A 10 -9.47 -12.86 0.54
N ALA A 11 -10.08 -13.87 1.16
CA ALA A 11 -11.32 -13.79 1.92
C ALA A 11 -11.24 -14.69 3.16
N VAL A 12 -12.27 -14.63 3.99
CA VAL A 12 -12.53 -15.64 5.03
C VAL A 12 -13.81 -16.41 4.71
N ILE A 13 -13.86 -17.68 5.13
CA ILE A 13 -15.00 -18.58 4.88
C ILE A 13 -15.99 -18.53 6.05
N GLY A 14 -17.29 -18.50 5.76
CA GLY A 14 -18.36 -18.59 6.77
C GLY A 14 -19.01 -17.24 7.06
N ASP A 15 -18.31 -16.36 7.77
CA ASP A 15 -18.82 -15.03 8.17
C ASP A 15 -17.69 -13.98 8.24
N GLU A 16 -18.03 -12.72 8.53
CA GLU A 16 -17.09 -11.61 8.60
C GLU A 16 -16.07 -11.67 9.75
N HIS A 17 -16.34 -12.47 10.79
CA HIS A 17 -15.50 -12.64 11.98
C HIS A 17 -14.66 -13.92 11.94
N SER A 18 -14.91 -14.79 10.97
CA SER A 18 -14.15 -16.01 10.72
C SER A 18 -12.65 -15.75 10.61
N ASP A 19 -11.88 -16.73 11.07
CA ASP A 19 -10.43 -16.78 10.99
C ASP A 19 -9.93 -17.86 10.02
N VAL A 20 -10.83 -18.41 9.20
CA VAL A 20 -10.53 -19.43 8.18
C VAL A 20 -10.23 -18.73 6.86
N PRO A 21 -8.95 -18.52 6.48
CA PRO A 21 -8.60 -17.78 5.30
C PRO A 21 -8.75 -18.64 4.03
N VAL A 22 -8.97 -17.97 2.91
CA VAL A 22 -8.94 -18.58 1.59
C VAL A 22 -8.33 -17.64 0.56
N VAL A 23 -7.56 -18.18 -0.39
CA VAL A 23 -7.02 -17.43 -1.53
C VAL A 23 -7.77 -17.82 -2.80
N LEU A 24 -8.23 -16.83 -3.55
CA LEU A 24 -8.84 -17.10 -4.86
C LEU A 24 -7.75 -17.42 -5.89
N PRO A 25 -7.86 -18.52 -6.64
CA PRO A 25 -6.94 -18.78 -7.74
C PRO A 25 -7.01 -17.67 -8.80
N PRO A 26 -5.86 -17.20 -9.31
CA PRO A 26 -5.82 -16.16 -10.33
C PRO A 26 -6.35 -16.62 -11.70
N GLU A 27 -6.17 -17.89 -12.02
CA GLU A 27 -6.48 -18.50 -13.31
C GLU A 27 -7.92 -19.02 -13.38
N ALA A 28 -8.61 -18.79 -14.51
CA ALA A 28 -10.01 -19.18 -14.70
C ALA A 28 -10.27 -20.69 -14.51
N ILE A 29 -9.35 -21.53 -14.99
CA ILE A 29 -9.48 -22.99 -14.88
C ILE A 29 -9.39 -23.47 -13.44
N GLU A 30 -8.52 -22.86 -12.64
CA GLU A 30 -8.38 -23.16 -11.22
C GLU A 30 -9.55 -22.59 -10.41
N LEU A 31 -10.12 -21.45 -10.85
CA LEU A 31 -11.31 -20.87 -10.25
C LEU A 31 -12.54 -21.78 -10.37
N ASP A 32 -12.73 -22.49 -11.49
CA ASP A 32 -13.86 -23.41 -11.62
C ASP A 32 -13.74 -24.59 -10.65
N ALA A 33 -12.54 -25.16 -10.51
CA ALA A 33 -12.26 -26.19 -9.51
C ALA A 33 -12.46 -25.66 -8.08
N PHE A 34 -12.01 -24.44 -7.80
CA PHE A 34 -12.23 -23.75 -6.54
C PHE A 34 -13.72 -23.58 -6.21
N ARG A 35 -14.53 -23.13 -7.18
CA ARG A 35 -15.97 -22.92 -6.98
C ARG A 35 -16.71 -24.22 -6.70
N HIS A 36 -16.28 -25.32 -7.30
CA HIS A 36 -16.82 -26.65 -7.01
C HIS A 36 -16.42 -27.12 -5.61
N ALA A 37 -15.15 -26.94 -5.21
CA ALA A 37 -14.68 -27.30 -3.88
C ALA A 37 -15.37 -26.50 -2.75
N HIS A 38 -15.80 -25.28 -3.05
CA HIS A 38 -16.39 -24.33 -2.11
C HIS A 38 -17.87 -23.99 -2.44
N GLU A 39 -18.64 -24.94 -3.00
CA GLU A 39 -20.01 -24.67 -3.46
C GLU A 39 -20.96 -24.24 -2.31
N GLN A 40 -20.72 -24.78 -1.11
CA GLN A 40 -21.52 -24.51 0.09
C GLN A 40 -20.95 -23.37 0.94
N ASP A 41 -19.79 -22.83 0.58
CA ASP A 41 -19.09 -21.83 1.36
C ASP A 41 -19.48 -20.40 0.96
N THR A 42 -19.51 -19.51 1.94
CA THR A 42 -19.65 -18.07 1.71
C THR A 42 -18.36 -17.35 2.02
N PHE A 43 -17.97 -16.40 1.18
CA PHE A 43 -16.73 -15.64 1.30
C PHE A 43 -16.99 -14.25 1.82
N TRP A 44 -16.12 -13.77 2.71
CA TRP A 44 -16.30 -12.47 3.37
C TRP A 44 -15.02 -11.66 3.38
N CYS A 45 -15.17 -10.34 3.27
CA CYS A 45 -14.08 -9.38 3.45
C CYS A 45 -13.82 -9.22 4.95
N GLY A 46 -13.23 -10.25 5.56
CA GLY A 46 -13.20 -10.43 7.02
C GLY A 46 -12.55 -9.29 7.79
N VAL A 47 -12.99 -9.08 9.03
CA VAL A 47 -12.46 -8.01 9.90
C VAL A 47 -11.02 -8.30 10.32
N LEU A 48 -10.68 -9.58 10.52
CA LEU A 48 -9.32 -10.03 10.82
C LEU A 48 -8.37 -9.88 9.61
N LEU A 49 -8.89 -9.58 8.43
CA LEU A 49 -8.11 -9.23 7.24
C LEU A 49 -7.91 -7.70 7.09
N GLY A 50 -8.39 -6.91 8.06
CA GLY A 50 -8.53 -5.45 7.93
C GLY A 50 -9.63 -5.06 6.93
N GLY A 51 -10.56 -5.98 6.66
CA GLY A 51 -11.66 -5.82 5.71
C GLY A 51 -12.88 -5.10 6.30
N CYS A 52 -13.88 -4.88 5.45
CA CYS A 52 -15.09 -4.14 5.81
C CYS A 52 -16.25 -5.00 6.34
N GLY A 53 -16.06 -6.32 6.40
CA GLY A 53 -17.07 -7.29 6.82
C GLY A 53 -18.16 -7.58 5.78
N ALA A 54 -18.10 -7.02 4.58
CA ALA A 54 -19.08 -7.32 3.55
C ALA A 54 -18.78 -8.63 2.82
N GLN A 55 -19.84 -9.34 2.44
CA GLN A 55 -19.76 -10.58 1.67
C GLN A 55 -19.11 -10.34 0.28
N LEU A 56 -18.36 -11.33 -0.17
CA LEU A 56 -17.61 -11.34 -1.42
C LEU A 56 -18.17 -12.39 -2.39
N ALA A 57 -18.15 -12.06 -3.67
CA ALA A 57 -18.39 -12.96 -4.79
C ALA A 57 -17.10 -13.17 -5.58
N SER A 58 -16.85 -14.40 -6.05
CA SER A 58 -15.75 -14.66 -6.98
C SER A 58 -16.09 -14.15 -8.38
N LYS A 59 -15.11 -13.54 -9.05
CA LYS A 59 -15.24 -13.05 -10.42
C LYS A 59 -14.33 -13.81 -11.35
N LEU A 60 -14.95 -14.57 -12.25
CA LEU A 60 -14.28 -15.29 -13.31
C LEU A 60 -13.93 -14.33 -14.46
N TYR A 61 -12.66 -14.34 -14.83
CA TYR A 61 -12.13 -13.64 -15.99
C TYR A 61 -11.20 -14.57 -16.76
N VAL A 62 -11.32 -14.54 -18.08
CA VAL A 62 -10.48 -15.34 -18.99
C VAL A 62 -9.33 -14.53 -19.59
N ASP A 63 -9.42 -13.20 -19.52
CA ASP A 63 -8.50 -12.22 -20.09
C ASP A 63 -7.74 -11.42 -19.03
N ARG A 64 -8.15 -11.51 -17.76
CA ARG A 64 -7.52 -10.85 -16.61
C ARG A 64 -7.60 -11.73 -15.37
N GLN A 65 -6.92 -11.32 -14.30
CA GLN A 65 -6.86 -12.07 -13.05
C GLN A 65 -8.25 -12.19 -12.40
N CYS A 66 -8.62 -13.43 -12.05
CA CYS A 66 -9.77 -13.69 -11.20
C CYS A 66 -9.54 -13.06 -9.82
N HIS A 67 -10.60 -12.55 -9.20
CA HIS A 67 -10.52 -11.91 -7.88
C HIS A 67 -11.87 -11.93 -7.19
N PHE A 68 -11.86 -11.69 -5.88
CA PHE A 68 -13.07 -11.41 -5.11
C PHE A 68 -13.57 -9.99 -5.35
N GLN A 69 -14.88 -9.85 -5.43
CA GLN A 69 -15.56 -8.57 -5.51
C GLN A 69 -16.68 -8.53 -4.47
N HIS A 70 -16.81 -7.42 -3.76
CA HIS A 70 -17.92 -7.25 -2.82
C HIS A 70 -19.28 -7.35 -3.51
N PHE A 71 -20.24 -8.01 -2.86
CA PHE A 71 -21.64 -7.93 -3.28
C PHE A 71 -22.13 -6.48 -3.25
N PRO A 72 -23.03 -6.06 -4.15
CA PRO A 72 -23.66 -4.75 -4.04
C PRO A 72 -24.40 -4.62 -2.70
N GLN A 73 -24.26 -3.49 -2.00
CA GLN A 73 -25.05 -3.26 -0.79
C GLN A 73 -26.55 -3.21 -1.13
N PRO A 74 -27.46 -3.53 -0.20
CA PRO A 74 -28.91 -3.52 -0.43
C PRO A 74 -29.46 -2.16 -0.91
N ASP A 75 -28.76 -1.07 -0.61
CA ASP A 75 -29.04 0.30 -1.03
C ASP A 75 -28.45 0.67 -2.41
N GLY A 76 -27.73 -0.26 -3.04
CA GLY A 76 -27.06 -0.08 -4.33
C GLY A 76 -25.78 0.75 -4.26
N MET A 77 -25.30 1.11 -3.06
CA MET A 77 -24.04 1.81 -2.87
C MET A 77 -22.85 0.86 -3.07
N SER A 78 -21.74 1.40 -3.57
CA SER A 78 -20.48 0.66 -3.67
C SER A 78 -19.88 0.48 -2.27
N ASN A 79 -19.52 -0.75 -1.90
CA ASN A 79 -18.76 -1.01 -0.68
C ASN A 79 -17.47 -0.18 -0.68
N THR A 80 -17.35 0.76 0.25
CA THR A 80 -16.16 1.60 0.41
C THR A 80 -15.17 0.86 1.29
N CYS A 81 -14.59 -0.22 0.77
CA CYS A 81 -13.64 -1.04 1.50
C CYS A 81 -12.26 -0.37 1.49
N ARG A 82 -11.73 -0.03 2.67
CA ARG A 82 -10.40 0.59 2.85
C ARG A 82 -9.32 -0.42 3.27
N ARG A 83 -9.53 -1.69 2.93
CA ARG A 83 -8.61 -2.76 3.30
C ARG A 83 -7.19 -2.44 2.81
N PRO A 84 -6.19 -2.41 3.71
CA PRO A 84 -4.86 -1.89 3.38
C PRO A 84 -4.06 -2.82 2.46
N ALA A 85 -4.26 -4.14 2.59
CA ALA A 85 -3.60 -5.15 1.78
C ALA A 85 -4.63 -6.08 1.15
N VAL A 86 -4.53 -6.31 -0.17
CA VAL A 86 -5.53 -7.08 -0.93
C VAL A 86 -4.95 -8.26 -1.72
N GLY A 87 -3.62 -8.37 -1.82
CA GLY A 87 -2.94 -9.49 -2.48
C GLY A 87 -2.91 -10.77 -1.63
N GLU A 88 -2.33 -11.85 -2.15
CA GLU A 88 -2.34 -13.19 -1.50
C GLU A 88 -1.74 -13.20 -0.08
N SER A 89 -0.68 -12.43 0.16
CA SER A 89 -0.01 -12.36 1.47
C SER A 89 -0.82 -11.65 2.56
N SER A 90 -1.91 -10.96 2.19
CA SER A 90 -2.74 -10.20 3.13
C SER A 90 -3.53 -11.05 4.14
N ALA A 91 -3.50 -12.38 3.98
CA ALA A 91 -4.10 -13.34 4.89
C ALA A 91 -3.06 -14.25 5.56
N ASP A 92 -1.76 -13.98 5.41
CA ASP A 92 -0.70 -14.86 5.90
C ASP A 92 -0.76 -15.08 7.41
N HIS A 93 -1.14 -14.06 8.17
CA HIS A 93 -1.28 -14.16 9.62
C HIS A 93 -2.37 -15.16 10.03
N LEU A 94 -3.45 -15.29 9.25
CA LEU A 94 -4.50 -16.29 9.48
C LEU A 94 -4.03 -17.70 9.07
N TYR A 95 -3.25 -17.82 8.00
CA TYR A 95 -2.64 -19.10 7.63
C TYR A 95 -1.62 -19.58 8.67
N VAL A 96 -0.82 -18.66 9.22
CA VAL A 96 0.08 -18.92 10.35
C VAL A 96 -0.71 -19.37 11.58
N LYS A 97 -1.78 -18.65 11.95
CA LYS A 97 -2.68 -19.08 13.04
C LYS A 97 -3.24 -20.48 12.81
N SER A 98 -3.72 -20.77 11.59
CA SER A 98 -4.31 -22.07 11.25
C SER A 98 -3.28 -23.21 11.32
N ALA A 99 -2.05 -22.99 10.83
CA ALA A 99 -0.96 -23.95 10.92
C ALA A 99 -0.52 -24.19 12.37
N MET A 100 -0.39 -23.12 13.16
CA MET A 100 -0.08 -23.20 14.58
C MET A 100 -1.16 -23.92 15.39
N SER A 101 -2.43 -23.59 15.16
CA SER A 101 -3.56 -24.22 15.85
C SER A 101 -3.59 -25.73 15.61
N ARG A 102 -3.37 -26.16 14.36
CA ARG A 102 -3.29 -27.58 14.00
C ARG A 102 -2.13 -28.28 14.69
N SER A 103 -0.93 -27.71 14.60
CA SER A 103 0.26 -28.27 15.25
C SER A 103 0.13 -28.35 16.77
N LEU A 104 -0.43 -27.32 17.42
CA LEU A 104 -0.67 -27.33 18.86
C LEU A 104 -1.68 -28.41 19.26
N LEU A 105 -2.77 -28.56 18.50
CA LEU A 105 -3.75 -29.61 18.69
C LEU A 105 -3.12 -31.01 18.55
N ASP A 106 -2.28 -31.23 17.55
CA ASP A 106 -1.57 -32.49 17.33
C ASP A 106 -0.62 -32.83 18.51
N HIS A 107 -0.17 -31.81 19.25
CA HIS A 107 0.66 -31.94 20.45
C HIS A 107 -0.16 -31.86 21.75
N GLY A 108 -1.50 -31.83 21.67
CA GLY A 108 -2.39 -31.77 22.84
C GLY A 108 -2.31 -30.47 23.64
N ARG A 109 -1.92 -29.36 23.00
CA ARG A 109 -1.75 -28.04 23.63
C ARG A 109 -2.81 -27.04 23.18
N GLY A 110 -3.26 -26.20 24.11
CA GLY A 110 -4.09 -25.04 23.83
C GLY A 110 -3.28 -23.75 23.68
N ALA A 111 -3.78 -22.81 22.87
CA ALA A 111 -3.26 -21.45 22.81
C ALA A 111 -4.37 -20.44 22.48
N ARG A 112 -4.20 -19.24 23.02
CA ARG A 112 -5.00 -18.06 22.70
C ARG A 112 -4.28 -17.23 21.65
N PHE A 113 -4.98 -16.92 20.57
CA PHE A 113 -4.47 -16.08 19.49
C PHE A 113 -5.06 -14.67 19.61
N VAL A 114 -4.21 -13.66 19.48
CA VAL A 114 -4.59 -12.26 19.45
C VAL A 114 -3.99 -11.61 18.21
N PHE A 115 -4.73 -10.70 17.59
CA PHE A 115 -4.31 -9.95 16.41
C PHE A 115 -4.23 -8.46 16.75
N PRO A 116 -3.09 -7.98 17.29
CA PRO A 116 -2.92 -6.57 17.59
C PRO A 116 -2.95 -5.70 16.33
N PRO A 117 -3.35 -4.41 16.44
CA PRO A 117 -3.18 -3.48 15.34
C PRO A 117 -1.69 -3.18 15.10
N PRO A 118 -1.25 -2.96 13.84
CA PRO A 118 -2.05 -3.05 12.61
C PRO A 118 -2.44 -4.50 12.28
N ILE A 119 -3.72 -4.71 11.95
CA ILE A 119 -4.24 -6.04 11.63
C ILE A 119 -3.49 -6.62 10.43
N GLY A 120 -3.03 -7.86 10.58
CA GLY A 120 -2.22 -8.57 9.58
C GLY A 120 -0.71 -8.43 9.77
N SER A 121 -0.25 -7.46 10.56
CA SER A 121 1.19 -7.24 10.83
C SER A 121 1.70 -8.00 12.05
N LEU A 122 0.83 -8.31 13.02
CA LEU A 122 1.19 -9.00 14.27
C LEU A 122 0.26 -10.17 14.57
N VAL A 123 0.84 -11.24 15.12
CA VAL A 123 0.12 -12.35 15.76
C VAL A 123 0.75 -12.63 17.10
N ASP A 124 -0.03 -12.47 18.17
CA ASP A 124 0.36 -12.87 19.52
C ASP A 124 -0.25 -14.24 19.82
N VAL A 125 0.57 -15.15 20.32
CA VAL A 125 0.18 -16.52 20.68
C VAL A 125 0.54 -16.73 22.14
N ASP A 126 -0.46 -16.87 22.98
CA ASP A 126 -0.26 -17.15 24.41
C ASP A 126 -0.68 -18.60 24.67
N LEU A 127 0.28 -19.44 25.05
CA LEU A 127 0.06 -20.85 25.35
C LEU A 127 -0.39 -21.01 26.80
N GLU A 128 -1.13 -22.08 27.08
CA GLU A 128 -1.69 -22.33 28.42
C GLU A 128 -0.63 -22.58 29.51
N ASP A 129 0.58 -22.98 29.12
CA ASP A 129 1.72 -23.19 30.02
C ASP A 129 2.45 -21.88 30.37
N GLY A 130 1.95 -20.73 29.92
CA GLY A 130 2.53 -19.41 30.18
C GLY A 130 3.60 -18.99 29.16
N THR A 131 3.94 -19.86 28.20
CA THR A 131 4.82 -19.48 27.09
C THR A 131 4.09 -18.57 26.11
N SER A 132 4.73 -17.47 25.70
CA SER A 132 4.16 -16.56 24.72
C SER A 132 5.08 -16.39 23.50
N LEU A 133 4.49 -16.26 22.32
CA LEU A 133 5.16 -15.91 21.08
C LEU A 133 4.56 -14.65 20.47
N ARG A 134 5.40 -13.86 19.81
CA ARG A 134 4.98 -12.74 18.98
C ARG A 134 5.58 -12.86 17.58
N ILE A 135 4.69 -12.86 16.59
CA ILE A 135 5.05 -13.03 15.18
C ILE A 135 4.89 -11.68 14.49
N HIS A 136 5.99 -11.16 13.94
CA HIS A 136 6.02 -9.95 13.14
C HIS A 136 5.88 -10.32 11.67
N MET A 137 4.71 -10.18 11.08
CA MET A 137 4.44 -10.60 9.69
C MET A 137 5.09 -9.67 8.66
N ASP A 138 5.27 -8.40 9.01
CA ASP A 138 5.90 -7.37 8.19
C ASP A 138 6.69 -6.36 9.05
N GLY A 139 7.33 -5.39 8.40
CA GLY A 139 8.15 -4.36 9.06
C GLY A 139 7.38 -3.17 9.64
N SER A 140 6.04 -3.22 9.68
CA SER A 140 5.19 -2.11 10.16
C SER A 140 5.35 -1.86 11.67
N VAL A 141 5.61 -2.92 12.44
CA VAL A 141 5.89 -2.84 13.88
C VAL A 141 7.26 -3.44 14.17
N ARG A 142 8.13 -2.67 14.81
CA ARG A 142 9.47 -3.15 15.20
C ARG A 142 9.37 -4.20 16.31
N PRO A 143 10.16 -5.28 16.24
CA PRO A 143 10.28 -6.22 17.35
C PRO A 143 10.83 -5.55 18.60
N ASP A 144 10.21 -5.86 19.74
CA ASP A 144 10.76 -5.55 21.05
C ASP A 144 11.65 -6.72 21.48
N TRP A 145 12.94 -6.46 21.61
CA TRP A 145 13.95 -7.47 21.94
C TRP A 145 14.29 -7.53 23.42
N ASP A 146 13.78 -6.57 24.21
CA ASP A 146 13.95 -6.49 25.65
C ASP A 146 12.86 -7.29 26.38
N ASP A 147 11.74 -7.58 25.70
CA ASP A 147 10.73 -8.52 26.16
C ASP A 147 11.26 -9.97 26.10
N THR A 148 11.82 -10.42 27.21
CA THR A 148 12.32 -11.79 27.38
C THR A 148 11.20 -12.81 27.65
N LEU A 149 9.96 -12.36 27.87
CA LEU A 149 8.82 -13.24 28.14
C LEU A 149 8.19 -13.78 26.85
N ARG A 150 8.50 -13.15 25.70
CA ARG A 150 7.93 -13.53 24.40
C ARG A 150 8.99 -13.98 23.42
N THR A 151 8.81 -15.17 22.86
CA THR A 151 9.63 -15.62 21.73
C THR A 151 9.24 -14.83 20.47
N VAL A 152 10.21 -14.12 19.89
CA VAL A 152 10.02 -13.32 18.69
C VAL A 152 10.23 -14.15 17.42
N VAL A 153 9.26 -14.12 16.51
CA VAL A 153 9.30 -14.76 15.18
C VAL A 153 9.20 -13.69 14.10
N LEU A 154 10.11 -13.69 13.12
CA LEU A 154 10.25 -12.62 12.13
C LEU A 154 9.81 -13.04 10.72
N GLY A 155 8.85 -12.32 10.18
CA GLY A 155 8.31 -12.50 8.84
C GLY A 155 9.22 -11.96 7.73
N PRO A 156 8.75 -12.03 6.47
CA PRO A 156 9.47 -11.49 5.33
C PRO A 156 9.66 -9.97 5.44
N GLY A 157 10.87 -9.48 5.16
CA GLY A 157 11.18 -8.04 5.19
C GLY A 157 11.45 -7.46 6.58
N VAL A 158 11.26 -8.24 7.66
CA VAL A 158 11.65 -7.82 9.02
C VAL A 158 13.13 -8.11 9.22
N VAL A 159 13.93 -7.06 9.42
CA VAL A 159 15.37 -7.16 9.64
C VAL A 159 15.63 -7.16 11.16
N PRO A 160 16.33 -8.17 11.72
CA PRO A 160 16.74 -8.16 13.12
C PRO A 160 17.62 -6.95 13.43
N ASP A 161 17.57 -6.46 14.66
CA ASP A 161 18.41 -5.33 15.08
C ASP A 161 19.91 -5.65 14.94
N PRO A 162 20.75 -4.66 14.57
CA PRO A 162 22.19 -4.86 14.45
C PRO A 162 22.78 -5.46 15.74
N GLY A 163 23.45 -6.60 15.63
CA GLY A 163 24.07 -7.29 16.76
C GLY A 163 23.17 -8.31 17.49
N ARG A 164 21.86 -8.38 17.22
CA ARG A 164 20.98 -9.34 17.93
C ARG A 164 21.37 -10.80 17.71
N LEU A 165 21.74 -11.16 16.48
CA LEU A 165 22.25 -12.50 16.15
C LEU A 165 23.61 -12.83 16.78
N ALA A 166 24.35 -11.82 17.25
CA ALA A 166 25.59 -12.05 17.99
C ALA A 166 25.32 -12.41 19.47
N GLY A 167 24.21 -11.90 20.03
CA GLY A 167 23.80 -12.15 21.41
C GLY A 167 22.84 -13.33 21.59
N CYS A 168 22.15 -13.76 20.53
CA CYS A 168 21.21 -14.89 20.57
C CYS A 168 21.73 -16.07 19.73
N PRO A 169 21.51 -17.34 20.17
CA PRO A 169 21.97 -18.51 19.42
C PRO A 169 21.30 -18.62 18.05
N TYR A 170 20.04 -18.19 17.94
CA TYR A 170 19.28 -18.10 16.70
C TYR A 170 18.05 -17.18 16.89
N VAL A 171 17.37 -16.87 15.80
CA VAL A 171 16.02 -16.26 15.76
C VAL A 171 15.13 -17.06 14.81
N TYR A 172 13.83 -17.07 15.08
CA TYR A 172 12.87 -17.72 14.21
C TYR A 172 12.43 -16.79 13.07
N ARG A 173 12.21 -17.40 11.90
CA ARG A 173 11.66 -16.77 10.71
C ARG A 173 10.35 -17.44 10.32
N VAL A 174 9.44 -16.71 9.69
CA VAL A 174 8.22 -17.26 9.10
C VAL A 174 8.09 -16.79 7.65
N ARG A 175 7.59 -17.66 6.77
CA ARG A 175 7.15 -17.28 5.43
C ARG A 175 5.96 -18.15 5.00
N CYS A 176 5.21 -17.65 4.03
CA CYS A 176 4.10 -18.38 3.42
C CYS A 176 4.30 -18.45 1.89
N ASP A 177 4.23 -19.67 1.36
CA ASP A 177 4.32 -19.94 -0.07
C ASP A 177 2.93 -20.35 -0.60
N SER A 178 2.56 -19.93 -1.81
CA SER A 178 1.25 -20.25 -2.38
C SER A 178 1.20 -21.73 -2.82
N ASP A 179 0.12 -22.43 -2.46
CA ASP A 179 -0.14 -23.84 -2.77
C ASP A 179 -1.60 -23.97 -3.24
N GLY A 180 -1.82 -23.75 -4.55
CA GLY A 180 -3.15 -23.60 -5.14
C GLY A 180 -3.95 -22.45 -4.50
N ALA A 181 -5.14 -22.77 -3.99
CA ALA A 181 -6.02 -21.84 -3.26
C ALA A 181 -5.65 -21.63 -1.78
N SER A 182 -4.53 -22.22 -1.34
CA SER A 182 -4.07 -22.21 0.05
C SER A 182 -2.67 -21.61 0.18
N ARG A 183 -2.21 -21.43 1.42
CA ARG A 183 -0.84 -20.98 1.72
C ARG A 183 -0.17 -22.01 2.62
N ARG A 184 1.02 -22.47 2.23
CA ARG A 184 1.86 -23.35 3.03
C ARG A 184 2.79 -22.52 3.91
N VAL A 185 2.77 -22.78 5.22
CA VAL A 185 3.56 -22.05 6.22
C VAL A 185 4.90 -22.76 6.46
N TRP A 186 5.97 -21.99 6.43
CA TRP A 186 7.34 -22.43 6.68
C TRP A 186 7.96 -21.67 7.85
N ILE A 187 8.70 -22.38 8.69
CA ILE A 187 9.50 -21.80 9.77
C ILE A 187 10.98 -21.94 9.45
N GLY A 188 11.69 -20.83 9.59
CA GLY A 188 13.12 -20.77 9.39
C GLY A 188 13.86 -20.59 10.71
N THR A 189 15.05 -21.15 10.84
CA THR A 189 15.96 -20.84 11.94
C THR A 189 17.17 -20.12 11.40
N GLN A 190 17.27 -18.83 11.74
CA GLN A 190 18.39 -17.99 11.34
C GLN A 190 19.38 -17.90 12.49
N SER A 191 20.63 -18.30 12.27
CA SER A 191 21.72 -18.16 13.23
C SER A 191 22.87 -17.37 12.62
N LEU A 192 23.83 -16.97 13.44
CA LEU A 192 25.06 -16.36 12.93
C LEU A 192 25.96 -17.39 12.23
N ALA A 193 25.93 -18.65 12.69
CA ALA A 193 26.82 -19.71 12.24
C ALA A 193 26.35 -20.40 10.95
N HIS A 194 25.05 -20.37 10.64
CA HIS A 194 24.47 -21.12 9.53
C HIS A 194 23.42 -20.29 8.76
N PRO A 195 23.28 -20.50 7.43
CA PRO A 195 22.16 -19.98 6.65
C PRO A 195 20.81 -20.33 7.27
N THR A 196 19.76 -19.59 6.88
CA THR A 196 18.40 -19.90 7.37
C THR A 196 17.94 -21.25 6.83
N GLU A 197 17.82 -22.23 7.72
CA GLU A 197 17.25 -23.55 7.42
C GLU A 197 15.72 -23.45 7.53
N TRP A 198 15.01 -23.72 6.42
CA TRP A 198 13.55 -23.62 6.34
C TRP A 198 12.93 -25.01 6.36
N VAL A 199 11.95 -25.21 7.24
CA VAL A 199 11.15 -26.44 7.33
C VAL A 199 9.67 -26.12 7.26
N PRO A 200 8.82 -27.02 6.73
CA PRO A 200 7.37 -26.90 6.86
C PRO A 200 6.96 -26.78 8.33
N PHE A 201 5.92 -26.00 8.65
CA PHE A 201 5.48 -25.84 10.04
C PHE A 201 5.14 -27.18 10.73
N SER A 202 4.66 -28.17 9.96
CA SER A 202 4.34 -29.52 10.44
C SER A 202 5.55 -30.31 10.95
N GLU A 203 6.77 -29.91 10.61
CA GLU A 203 8.01 -30.54 11.07
C GLU A 203 8.58 -29.85 12.33
N CYS A 204 7.95 -28.77 12.79
CA CYS A 204 8.31 -28.13 14.05
C CYS A 204 7.73 -28.90 15.24
N GLY A 205 8.50 -28.98 16.32
CA GLY A 205 8.04 -29.51 17.61
C GLY A 205 7.70 -28.40 18.61
N TRP A 206 7.15 -28.81 19.73
CA TRP A 206 6.84 -27.96 20.87
C TRP A 206 7.51 -28.50 22.14
N THR A 207 8.16 -27.62 22.90
CA THR A 207 8.75 -27.90 24.22
C THR A 207 8.17 -26.97 25.27
N ASP A 208 8.59 -27.13 26.53
CA ASP A 208 8.23 -26.23 27.64
C ASP A 208 8.76 -24.80 27.43
N GLU A 209 9.78 -24.62 26.58
CA GLU A 209 10.30 -23.31 26.19
C GLU A 209 9.62 -22.75 24.93
N GLY A 210 8.67 -23.50 24.34
CA GLY A 210 7.88 -23.08 23.19
C GLY A 210 8.22 -23.81 21.89
N LEU A 211 8.16 -23.08 20.77
CA LEU A 211 8.38 -23.63 19.43
C LEU A 211 9.84 -24.08 19.28
N LEU A 212 10.06 -25.27 18.70
CA LEU A 212 11.39 -25.80 18.42
C LEU A 212 11.49 -26.38 17.00
N THR A 213 12.43 -25.88 16.21
CA THR A 213 12.76 -26.46 14.89
C THR A 213 13.88 -27.50 15.01
N PRO A 214 14.05 -28.40 14.01
CA PRO A 214 15.19 -29.31 13.96
C PRO A 214 16.56 -28.59 14.03
N ALA A 215 16.68 -27.45 13.35
CA ALA A 215 17.88 -26.62 13.36
C ALA A 215 18.15 -25.98 14.74
N ALA A 216 17.11 -25.43 15.38
CA ALA A 216 17.21 -24.87 16.72
C ALA A 216 17.62 -25.94 17.75
N SER A 217 17.02 -27.13 17.67
CA SER A 217 17.39 -28.29 18.49
C SER A 217 18.87 -28.66 18.35
N ARG A 218 19.41 -28.63 17.13
CA ARG A 218 20.82 -28.91 16.86
C ARG A 218 21.73 -27.85 17.49
N ILE A 219 21.43 -26.57 17.26
CA ILE A 219 22.19 -25.43 17.81
C ILE A 219 22.23 -25.45 19.34
N LEU A 220 21.09 -25.73 19.99
CA LEU A 220 21.02 -25.82 21.45
C LEU A 220 21.82 -27.01 21.99
N ARG A 221 21.76 -28.18 21.32
CA ARG A 221 22.54 -29.36 21.70
C ARG A 221 24.05 -29.13 21.58
N GLU A 222 24.49 -28.54 20.49
CA GLU A 222 25.92 -28.20 20.27
C GLU A 222 26.44 -27.24 21.34
N ARG A 223 25.64 -26.21 21.71
CA ARG A 223 26.00 -25.28 22.78
C ARG A 223 26.05 -25.94 24.16
N SER A 224 25.10 -26.82 24.44
CA SER A 224 25.07 -27.58 25.70
C SER A 224 26.26 -28.54 25.80
N ALA A 225 26.65 -29.18 24.69
CA ALA A 225 27.84 -30.02 24.61
C ALA A 225 29.14 -29.21 24.74
N ALA A 226 29.17 -27.97 24.22
CA ALA A 226 30.30 -27.05 24.38
C ALA A 226 30.42 -26.49 25.81
N GLY A 227 29.30 -26.26 26.50
CA GLY A 227 29.25 -25.83 27.90
C GLY A 227 29.45 -26.95 28.92
N GLY A 228 29.31 -28.22 28.51
CA GLY A 228 29.38 -29.41 29.37
C GLY A 228 30.73 -30.15 29.39
N ARG A 229 31.77 -29.70 28.66
CA ARG A 229 33.12 -30.26 28.85
C ARG A 229 33.74 -29.63 30.10
N PRO A 230 34.06 -30.41 31.16
CA PRO A 230 35.05 -29.93 32.11
C PRO A 230 36.31 -29.62 31.33
N ALA A 231 36.85 -28.41 31.52
CA ALA A 231 38.10 -28.01 30.94
C ALA A 231 39.20 -28.95 31.44
N VAL A 232 39.46 -30.01 30.67
CA VAL A 232 40.69 -30.78 30.80
C VAL A 232 41.81 -29.80 30.42
N PRO A 233 42.81 -29.58 31.29
CA PRO A 233 43.96 -28.74 30.95
C PRO A 233 44.76 -29.45 29.85
N GLY A 234 44.44 -29.14 28.60
CA GLY A 234 45.26 -29.48 27.45
C GLY A 234 46.42 -28.48 27.35
N PRO A 235 47.62 -28.94 26.98
CA PRO A 235 48.85 -28.20 27.17
C PRO A 235 48.83 -26.89 26.37
N THR A 236 49.12 -25.81 27.08
CA THR A 236 49.41 -24.48 26.54
C THR A 236 50.41 -24.56 25.40
N SER A 237 49.93 -24.35 24.18
CA SER A 237 50.75 -23.90 23.06
C SER A 237 50.21 -22.55 22.60
N GLY A 238 51.06 -21.53 22.72
CA GLY A 238 50.70 -20.14 22.54
C GLY A 238 50.23 -19.83 21.12
N ARG A 239 48.98 -19.39 21.00
CA ARG A 239 48.56 -18.50 19.91
C ARG A 239 48.35 -17.13 20.52
N GLY A 240 49.26 -16.21 20.21
CA GLY A 240 49.10 -14.80 20.55
C GLY A 240 47.75 -14.29 20.05
N ALA A 241 47.07 -13.51 20.89
CA ALA A 241 45.86 -12.82 20.51
C ALA A 241 46.10 -12.04 19.21
N LEU A 242 45.24 -12.26 18.20
CA LEU A 242 45.26 -11.47 16.98
C LEU A 242 45.11 -9.99 17.34
N PRO A 243 45.85 -9.07 16.71
CA PRO A 243 45.67 -7.64 16.92
C PRO A 243 44.22 -7.22 16.67
N GLU A 244 43.66 -6.38 17.54
CA GLU A 244 42.28 -5.90 17.47
C GLU A 244 41.94 -5.23 16.13
N SER A 245 42.93 -4.63 15.46
CA SER A 245 42.81 -4.06 14.12
C SER A 245 42.48 -5.11 13.05
N VAL A 246 43.04 -6.32 13.15
CA VAL A 246 42.76 -7.44 12.22
C VAL A 246 41.37 -8.01 12.47
N VAL A 247 40.99 -8.17 13.73
CA VAL A 247 39.64 -8.62 14.09
C VAL A 247 38.57 -7.62 13.61
N THR A 248 38.83 -6.32 13.76
CA THR A 248 37.93 -5.25 13.32
C THR A 248 37.85 -5.18 11.80
N PHE A 249 38.97 -5.37 11.10
CA PHE A 249 39.02 -5.40 9.64
C PHE A 249 38.23 -6.59 9.05
N VAL A 250 38.44 -7.80 9.57
CA VAL A 250 37.70 -9.01 9.16
C VAL A 250 36.20 -8.85 9.43
N ARG A 251 35.83 -8.38 10.63
CA ARG A 251 34.41 -8.09 10.96
C ARG A 251 33.80 -7.01 10.07
N GLY A 252 34.59 -6.02 9.65
CA GLY A 252 34.16 -4.96 8.74
C GLY A 252 33.87 -5.49 7.33
N LEU A 253 34.75 -6.35 6.79
CA LEU A 253 34.54 -7.04 5.51
C LEU A 253 33.29 -7.93 5.54
N GLU A 254 33.13 -8.74 6.58
CA GLU A 254 31.97 -9.61 6.74
C GLU A 254 30.67 -8.82 6.91
N ALA A 255 30.68 -7.70 7.65
CA ALA A 255 29.52 -6.83 7.80
C ALA A 255 29.15 -6.14 6.47
N ALA A 256 30.16 -5.77 5.67
CA ALA A 256 29.97 -5.20 4.34
C ALA A 256 29.34 -6.21 3.37
N GLN A 257 29.76 -7.48 3.42
CA GLN A 257 29.15 -8.59 2.66
C GLN A 257 27.71 -8.85 3.11
N ARG A 258 27.45 -8.89 4.43
CA ARG A 258 26.11 -9.14 5.02
C ARG A 258 25.09 -8.04 4.76
N THR A 259 25.53 -6.80 4.56
CA THR A 259 24.68 -5.65 4.22
C THR A 259 24.47 -5.45 2.72
N GLY A 260 25.12 -6.26 1.87
CA GLY A 260 25.02 -6.20 0.42
C GLY A 260 25.63 -4.92 -0.18
N THR A 261 26.60 -4.30 0.51
CA THR A 261 27.19 -3.04 0.07
C THR A 261 28.41 -3.31 -0.82
N VAL A 262 28.16 -3.77 -2.06
CA VAL A 262 29.18 -4.19 -3.05
C VAL A 262 30.34 -3.18 -3.17
N ASP A 263 30.01 -1.90 -3.26
CA ASP A 263 30.99 -0.81 -3.35
C ASP A 263 31.84 -0.63 -2.08
N HIS A 264 31.32 -0.97 -0.91
CA HIS A 264 32.06 -0.91 0.34
C HIS A 264 33.03 -2.09 0.46
N VAL A 265 32.59 -3.30 0.09
CA VAL A 265 33.46 -4.49 -0.01
C VAL A 265 34.57 -4.23 -1.04
N ARG A 266 34.25 -3.70 -2.22
CA ARG A 266 35.22 -3.35 -3.27
C ARG A 266 36.26 -2.33 -2.80
N ARG A 267 35.85 -1.29 -2.06
CA ARG A 267 36.77 -0.30 -1.48
C ARG A 267 37.68 -0.91 -0.41
N LEU A 268 37.15 -1.77 0.45
CA LEU A 268 37.92 -2.46 1.49
C LEU A 268 38.94 -3.43 0.87
N CYS A 269 38.57 -4.17 -0.18
CA CYS A 269 39.49 -5.03 -0.91
C CYS A 269 40.61 -4.23 -1.58
N ASN A 270 40.29 -3.13 -2.28
CA ASN A 270 41.28 -2.33 -3.02
C ASN A 270 42.19 -1.48 -2.13
N GLY A 271 41.74 -1.10 -0.92
CA GLY A 271 42.48 -0.28 0.03
C GLY A 271 43.28 -1.06 1.08
N SER A 272 43.35 -2.39 0.97
CA SER A 272 43.90 -3.26 2.02
C SER A 272 45.42 -3.47 1.97
N SER A 273 46.10 -3.11 0.87
CA SER A 273 47.53 -3.39 0.68
C SER A 273 48.43 -2.78 1.77
N SER A 274 48.26 -1.49 2.06
CA SER A 274 49.02 -0.79 3.11
C SER A 274 48.69 -1.27 4.52
N PHE A 275 47.51 -1.86 4.73
CA PHE A 275 47.11 -2.49 5.99
C PHE A 275 47.81 -3.83 6.20
N LEU A 276 47.94 -4.64 5.15
CA LEU A 276 48.58 -5.97 5.21
C LEU A 276 50.10 -5.88 5.44
N ASP A 277 50.76 -4.84 4.92
CA ASP A 277 52.22 -4.66 5.04
C ASP A 277 52.70 -4.44 6.48
N ASN A 278 51.81 -4.01 7.38
CA ASN A 278 52.13 -3.69 8.77
C ASN A 278 51.76 -4.82 9.76
N LEU A 279 51.36 -6.00 9.28
CA LEU A 279 50.89 -7.11 10.11
C LEU A 279 51.94 -8.18 10.33
N THR A 280 51.88 -8.82 11.50
CA THR A 280 52.65 -10.05 11.77
C THR A 280 52.24 -11.17 10.81
N PRO A 281 53.13 -12.14 10.49
CA PRO A 281 52.85 -13.18 9.48
C PRO A 281 51.57 -13.97 9.73
N THR A 282 51.24 -14.27 10.98
CA THR A 282 50.01 -14.98 11.38
C THR A 282 48.75 -14.11 11.24
N ALA A 283 48.84 -12.84 11.60
CA ALA A 283 47.72 -11.90 11.48
C ALA A 283 47.48 -11.48 10.01
N ARG A 284 48.53 -11.44 9.21
CA ARG A 284 48.49 -11.22 7.76
C ARG A 284 47.78 -12.37 7.04
N ALA A 285 48.14 -13.62 7.33
CA ALA A 285 47.50 -14.78 6.71
C ALA A 285 45.98 -14.85 6.97
N GLU A 286 45.54 -14.44 8.17
CA GLU A 286 44.12 -14.38 8.53
C GLU A 286 43.37 -13.27 7.75
N ALA A 287 43.98 -12.09 7.64
CA ALA A 287 43.41 -10.97 6.88
C ALA A 287 43.38 -11.26 5.36
N GLU A 288 44.40 -11.93 4.82
CA GLU A 288 44.46 -12.35 3.42
C GLU A 288 43.38 -13.39 3.09
N ARG A 289 43.10 -14.33 4.00
CA ARG A 289 42.00 -15.31 3.83
C ARG A 289 40.64 -14.63 3.76
N ALA A 290 40.35 -13.71 4.69
CA ALA A 290 39.09 -12.95 4.69
C ALA A 290 38.93 -12.06 3.46
N LEU A 291 40.04 -11.53 2.93
CA LEU A 291 40.04 -10.77 1.67
C LEU A 291 39.75 -11.64 0.46
N GLU A 292 40.25 -12.88 0.44
CA GLU A 292 40.00 -13.81 -0.66
C GLU A 292 38.52 -14.24 -0.70
N GLU A 293 37.95 -14.59 0.46
CA GLU A 293 36.51 -14.87 0.59
C GLU A 293 35.64 -13.67 0.16
N ALA A 294 36.07 -12.45 0.46
CA ALA A 294 35.40 -11.24 0.02
C ALA A 294 35.45 -11.01 -1.50
N LYS A 295 36.57 -11.36 -2.14
CA LYS A 295 36.70 -11.30 -3.60
C LYS A 295 35.88 -12.38 -4.30
N GLU A 296 35.83 -13.60 -3.78
CA GLU A 296 34.97 -14.67 -4.30
C GLU A 296 33.48 -14.29 -4.22
N TRP A 297 33.07 -13.69 -3.10
CA TRP A 297 31.72 -13.15 -2.93
C TRP A 297 31.41 -12.05 -3.95
N LEU A 298 32.35 -11.12 -4.18
CA LEU A 298 32.21 -10.08 -5.20
C LEU A 298 32.09 -10.68 -6.60
N ALA A 299 32.92 -11.67 -6.95
CA ALA A 299 32.88 -12.33 -8.25
C ALA A 299 31.53 -13.01 -8.51
N THR A 300 30.99 -13.71 -7.50
CA THR A 300 29.67 -14.35 -7.57
C THR A 300 28.55 -13.32 -7.75
N HIS A 301 28.63 -12.20 -7.02
CA HIS A 301 27.65 -11.12 -7.14
C HIS A 301 27.71 -10.42 -8.50
N GLU A 302 28.91 -10.16 -9.02
CA GLU A 302 29.14 -9.57 -10.34
C GLU A 302 28.72 -10.51 -11.47
N GLU A 303 28.82 -11.83 -11.29
CA GLU A 303 28.29 -12.82 -12.24
C GLU A 303 26.76 -12.81 -12.30
N TYR A 304 26.11 -12.81 -11.14
CA TYR A 304 24.65 -12.70 -11.06
C TYR A 304 24.16 -11.37 -11.66
N GLN A 305 24.82 -10.25 -11.34
CA GLN A 305 24.53 -8.95 -11.91
C GLN A 305 24.69 -8.96 -13.44
N ARG A 306 25.80 -9.51 -13.97
CA ARG A 306 26.01 -9.67 -15.42
C ARG A 306 24.92 -10.50 -16.08
N HIS A 307 24.44 -11.57 -15.45
CA HIS A 307 23.38 -12.41 -15.99
C HIS A 307 22.07 -11.63 -16.12
N VAL A 308 21.64 -10.95 -15.05
CA VAL A 308 20.41 -10.14 -15.05
C VAL A 308 20.46 -9.03 -16.11
N PHE A 309 21.60 -8.38 -16.28
CA PHE A 309 21.77 -7.33 -17.29
C PHE A 309 21.82 -7.87 -18.72
N LYS A 310 22.44 -9.05 -18.93
CA LYS A 310 22.45 -9.74 -20.22
C LYS A 310 21.04 -10.17 -20.64
N ASP A 311 20.25 -10.68 -19.71
CA ASP A 311 18.87 -11.08 -19.96
C ASP A 311 17.97 -9.89 -20.26
N LEU A 312 18.15 -8.78 -19.53
CA LEU A 312 17.44 -7.53 -19.79
C LEU A 312 17.78 -6.97 -21.17
N ASP A 313 19.06 -6.90 -21.54
CA ASP A 313 19.49 -6.42 -22.85
C ASP A 313 18.99 -7.32 -24.00
N THR A 314 18.99 -8.64 -23.77
CA THR A 314 18.42 -9.61 -24.72
C THR A 314 16.91 -9.42 -24.87
N ALA A 315 16.18 -9.22 -23.77
CA ALA A 315 14.75 -8.93 -23.80
C ALA A 315 14.42 -7.62 -24.54
N VAL A 316 15.27 -6.58 -24.41
CA VAL A 316 15.12 -5.32 -25.16
C VAL A 316 15.38 -5.54 -26.65
N ARG A 317 16.46 -6.24 -27.03
CA ARG A 317 16.81 -6.53 -28.43
C ARG A 317 15.74 -7.39 -29.13
N GLU A 318 15.21 -8.39 -28.42
CA GLU A 318 14.15 -9.29 -28.92
C GLU A 318 12.74 -8.68 -28.81
N ARG A 319 12.62 -7.45 -28.30
CA ARG A 319 11.36 -6.71 -28.15
C ARG A 319 10.32 -7.48 -27.32
N ARG A 320 10.75 -8.13 -26.23
CA ARG A 320 9.87 -8.84 -25.28
C ARG A 320 9.40 -7.94 -24.14
N ALA A 321 8.32 -7.20 -24.36
CA ALA A 321 7.86 -6.16 -23.42
C ALA A 321 7.58 -6.62 -21.98
N TRP A 322 7.15 -7.87 -21.80
CA TRP A 322 6.91 -8.43 -20.48
C TRP A 322 8.22 -8.65 -19.72
N ASP A 323 9.21 -9.28 -20.36
CA ASP A 323 10.51 -9.56 -19.76
C ASP A 323 11.31 -8.28 -19.49
N VAL A 324 11.19 -7.27 -20.36
CA VAL A 324 11.77 -5.94 -20.11
C VAL A 324 11.13 -5.29 -18.88
N ARG A 325 9.80 -5.37 -18.70
CA ARG A 325 9.09 -4.83 -17.51
C ARG A 325 9.49 -5.53 -16.21
N SER A 326 9.66 -6.86 -16.25
CA SER A 326 10.07 -7.65 -15.09
C SER A 326 11.55 -7.40 -14.75
N GLY A 327 12.42 -7.51 -15.76
CA GLY A 327 13.87 -7.39 -15.61
C GLY A 327 14.34 -5.99 -15.22
N ILE A 328 13.63 -4.92 -15.63
CA ILE A 328 14.06 -3.55 -15.32
C ILE A 328 13.96 -3.20 -13.83
N GLN A 329 13.00 -3.78 -13.10
CA GLN A 329 12.86 -3.56 -11.66
C GLN A 329 13.97 -4.31 -10.90
N GLN A 330 14.28 -5.54 -11.33
CA GLN A 330 15.36 -6.35 -10.78
C GLN A 330 16.73 -5.70 -11.06
N ALA A 331 16.99 -5.26 -12.29
CA ALA A 331 18.22 -4.55 -12.67
C ALA A 331 18.35 -3.18 -11.98
N ALA A 332 17.25 -2.42 -11.83
CA ALA A 332 17.25 -1.17 -11.07
C ALA A 332 17.55 -1.39 -9.59
N SER A 333 17.10 -2.52 -9.02
CA SER A 333 17.33 -2.86 -7.61
C SER A 333 18.81 -3.15 -7.30
N LEU A 334 19.50 -3.80 -8.24
CA LEU A 334 20.93 -4.14 -8.19
C LEU A 334 21.82 -2.91 -8.40
N THR A 335 21.32 -1.89 -9.10
CA THR A 335 22.09 -0.67 -9.45
C THR A 335 21.84 0.51 -8.52
N ARG A 336 21.01 0.36 -7.48
CA ARG A 336 20.68 1.44 -6.52
C ARG A 336 21.88 2.05 -5.80
N ARG A 337 23.08 1.44 -5.88
CA ARG A 337 24.27 1.85 -5.10
C ARG A 337 25.57 1.81 -5.90
N GLY A 338 25.50 1.83 -7.24
CA GLY A 338 26.64 1.87 -8.16
C GLY A 338 26.38 1.03 -9.42
N ALA A 339 26.54 1.61 -10.61
CA ALA A 339 26.35 0.92 -11.88
C ALA A 339 27.40 1.36 -12.90
N SER A 340 27.87 0.42 -13.72
CA SER A 340 28.80 0.67 -14.81
C SER A 340 28.13 1.47 -15.94
N ALA A 341 28.93 2.06 -16.82
CA ALA A 341 28.42 2.81 -17.97
C ALA A 341 27.59 1.93 -18.95
N GLU A 342 27.92 0.64 -19.06
CA GLU A 342 27.17 -0.33 -19.86
C GLU A 342 25.78 -0.60 -19.26
N GLU A 343 25.70 -0.85 -17.95
CA GLU A 343 24.45 -1.12 -17.24
C GLU A 343 23.49 0.08 -17.29
N HIS A 344 24.02 1.29 -17.19
CA HIS A 344 23.24 2.51 -17.39
C HIS A 344 22.67 2.61 -18.81
N ARG A 345 23.43 2.22 -19.83
CA ARG A 345 22.96 2.19 -21.23
C ARG A 345 21.84 1.16 -21.42
N ILE A 346 21.98 -0.05 -20.87
CA ILE A 346 20.96 -1.10 -20.93
C ILE A 346 19.67 -0.65 -20.22
N LEU A 347 19.76 -0.05 -19.03
CA LEU A 347 18.59 0.49 -18.32
C LEU A 347 17.92 1.64 -19.09
N ALA A 348 18.71 2.52 -19.72
CA ALA A 348 18.17 3.60 -20.54
C ALA A 348 17.43 3.07 -21.78
N ALA A 349 18.00 2.06 -22.46
CA ALA A 349 17.39 1.38 -23.60
C ALA A 349 16.08 0.67 -23.20
N ALA A 350 16.07 -0.06 -22.07
CA ALA A 350 14.86 -0.70 -21.54
C ALA A 350 13.75 0.32 -21.21
N ARG A 351 14.09 1.46 -20.59
CA ARG A 351 13.11 2.53 -20.31
C ARG A 351 12.59 3.18 -21.59
N ALA A 352 13.43 3.36 -22.60
CA ALA A 352 13.01 3.92 -23.90
C ALA A 352 12.05 2.97 -24.61
N TYR A 353 12.39 1.68 -24.68
CA TYR A 353 11.55 0.64 -25.26
C TYR A 353 10.16 0.59 -24.61
N LEU A 354 10.07 0.62 -23.28
CA LEU A 354 8.77 0.59 -22.58
C LEU A 354 7.93 1.84 -22.86
N ARG A 355 8.56 3.02 -22.95
CA ARG A 355 7.84 4.25 -23.32
C ARG A 355 7.27 4.16 -24.73
N GLU A 356 8.01 3.63 -25.69
CA GLU A 356 7.52 3.44 -27.06
C GLU A 356 6.39 2.41 -27.13
N HIS A 357 6.50 1.29 -26.41
CA HIS A 357 5.47 0.25 -26.38
C HIS A 357 4.18 0.69 -25.69
N ASP A 358 4.29 1.37 -24.54
CA ASP A 358 3.12 1.87 -23.80
C ASP A 358 2.41 3.01 -24.55
N TYR A 359 3.13 3.73 -25.43
CA TYR A 359 2.55 4.72 -26.34
C TYR A 359 1.87 4.08 -27.56
N ALA A 360 2.41 2.96 -28.08
CA ALA A 360 1.82 2.20 -29.18
C ALA A 360 0.50 1.52 -28.78
N ASP A 361 0.43 0.91 -27.59
CA ASP A 361 -0.79 0.27 -27.05
C ASP A 361 -1.94 1.28 -26.80
N GLN A 362 -1.64 2.57 -26.66
CA GLN A 362 -2.62 3.64 -26.49
C GLN A 362 -3.13 4.23 -27.82
N SER A 363 -2.66 3.73 -28.97
CA SER A 363 -3.11 4.21 -30.28
C SER A 363 -4.56 3.82 -30.57
N PRO A 364 -5.45 4.77 -30.90
CA PRO A 364 -6.84 4.49 -31.27
C PRO A 364 -6.99 3.50 -32.44
N ALA A 365 -5.98 3.41 -33.31
CA ALA A 365 -5.97 2.53 -34.48
C ALA A 365 -5.81 1.04 -34.11
N GLN A 366 -4.98 0.71 -33.11
CA GLN A 366 -4.80 -0.68 -32.66
C GLN A 366 -5.97 -1.17 -31.80
N ALA A 367 -6.59 -0.26 -31.02
CA ALA A 367 -7.84 -0.54 -30.30
C ALA A 367 -9.02 -0.86 -31.24
N ALA A 368 -9.03 -0.29 -32.46
CA ALA A 368 -10.01 -0.57 -33.49
C ALA A 368 -9.75 -1.93 -34.19
N LEU A 369 -8.49 -2.27 -34.46
CA LEU A 369 -8.11 -3.54 -35.10
C LEU A 369 -8.45 -4.76 -34.22
N ARG A 370 -8.27 -4.64 -32.90
CA ARG A 370 -8.67 -5.66 -31.91
C ARG A 370 -10.17 -5.93 -31.88
N ARG A 371 -11.01 -4.92 -32.17
CA ARG A 371 -12.48 -5.10 -32.27
C ARG A 371 -12.90 -5.84 -33.54
N GLN A 372 -12.12 -5.74 -34.61
CA GLN A 372 -12.42 -6.40 -35.88
C GLN A 372 -11.99 -7.88 -35.90
N LEU A 373 -10.90 -8.24 -35.22
CA LEU A 373 -10.37 -9.61 -35.20
C LEU A 373 -11.20 -10.61 -34.33
N HIS A 374 -12.15 -10.13 -33.53
CA HIS A 374 -12.97 -10.98 -32.64
C HIS A 374 -14.39 -11.30 -33.16
N TYR A 375 -14.70 -11.06 -34.44
CA TYR A 375 -15.97 -11.50 -35.03
C TYR A 375 -15.79 -12.79 -35.83
N LYS A 376 -16.24 -13.94 -35.30
CA LYS A 376 -16.49 -15.16 -36.07
C LYS A 376 -18.00 -15.38 -36.21
N PRO A 377 -18.55 -15.57 -37.43
CA PRO A 377 -19.95 -15.94 -37.60
C PRO A 377 -20.16 -17.41 -37.20
N VAL A 378 -21.22 -17.68 -36.43
CA VAL A 378 -21.59 -19.00 -35.91
C VAL A 378 -22.36 -19.80 -36.99
N PRO A 379 -22.08 -21.09 -37.22
CA PRO A 379 -22.86 -21.93 -38.15
C PRO A 379 -24.18 -22.42 -37.51
N PRO A 380 -25.22 -22.76 -38.31
CA PRO A 380 -26.55 -23.02 -37.77
C PRO A 380 -26.63 -24.45 -37.20
N ALA A 381 -27.13 -24.57 -35.97
CA ALA A 381 -27.41 -25.86 -35.30
C ALA A 381 -28.94 -26.13 -35.22
N PRO A 382 -29.37 -27.40 -35.04
CA PRO A 382 -30.67 -27.89 -35.46
C PRO A 382 -31.85 -27.60 -34.50
N LYS A 383 -33.04 -27.95 -34.98
CA LYS A 383 -34.38 -27.56 -34.51
C LYS A 383 -34.74 -28.04 -33.08
N ARG A 384 -35.12 -27.05 -32.25
CA ARG A 384 -36.17 -26.93 -31.19
C ARG A 384 -36.79 -28.18 -30.52
N PRO A 385 -37.17 -28.06 -29.23
CA PRO A 385 -38.55 -27.62 -28.93
C PRO A 385 -38.68 -26.41 -27.97
N GLU A 386 -39.66 -25.58 -28.35
CA GLU A 386 -40.52 -24.54 -27.72
C GLU A 386 -40.22 -23.84 -26.36
N PRO A 387 -40.70 -22.58 -26.18
CA PRO A 387 -40.01 -21.56 -25.39
C PRO A 387 -40.74 -21.16 -24.09
N SER A 388 -40.00 -21.03 -22.98
CA SER A 388 -40.41 -20.16 -21.86
C SER A 388 -39.81 -18.76 -22.06
N LYS A 389 -40.68 -17.75 -22.03
CA LYS A 389 -40.42 -16.34 -22.38
C LYS A 389 -39.34 -15.69 -21.50
N SER A 390 -38.11 -15.59 -22.01
CA SER A 390 -37.08 -14.74 -21.41
C SER A 390 -37.27 -13.27 -21.85
N ARG A 391 -37.33 -12.39 -20.84
CA ARG A 391 -37.50 -10.95 -20.97
C ARG A 391 -36.26 -10.30 -21.58
N LYS A 392 -36.44 -9.52 -22.65
CA LYS A 392 -35.45 -8.55 -23.15
C LYS A 392 -35.06 -7.56 -22.02
N PRO A 393 -33.82 -7.03 -22.01
CA PRO A 393 -33.36 -6.03 -21.04
C PRO A 393 -34.26 -4.79 -21.13
N ASN A 394 -34.88 -4.43 -20.01
CA ASN A 394 -35.98 -3.47 -19.98
C ASN A 394 -35.43 -2.05 -19.78
N ARG A 395 -35.08 -1.38 -20.89
CA ARG A 395 -34.60 0.02 -20.94
C ARG A 395 -35.46 1.01 -20.14
N ALA A 396 -36.77 0.75 -20.00
CA ALA A 396 -37.67 1.56 -19.16
C ALA A 396 -37.45 1.35 -17.66
N LYS A 397 -37.00 0.16 -17.23
CA LYS A 397 -36.66 -0.15 -15.81
C LYS A 397 -35.37 0.55 -15.40
N GLU A 398 -34.36 0.53 -16.26
CA GLU A 398 -33.08 1.23 -16.04
C GLU A 398 -33.26 2.75 -16.01
N SER A 399 -34.08 3.28 -16.93
CA SER A 399 -34.42 4.70 -16.95
C SER A 399 -35.21 5.12 -15.71
N ALA A 400 -36.12 4.28 -15.20
CA ALA A 400 -36.82 4.56 -13.95
C ALA A 400 -35.87 4.61 -12.73
N ALA A 401 -34.88 3.71 -12.68
CA ALA A 401 -33.86 3.73 -11.63
C ALA A 401 -33.00 5.00 -11.69
N ARG A 402 -32.59 5.41 -12.89
CA ARG A 402 -31.81 6.63 -13.11
C ARG A 402 -32.60 7.91 -12.78
N ALA A 403 -33.89 7.96 -13.11
CA ALA A 403 -34.76 9.08 -12.71
C ALA A 403 -34.90 9.19 -11.18
N ARG A 404 -35.00 8.07 -10.46
CA ARG A 404 -35.04 8.07 -8.98
C ARG A 404 -33.72 8.59 -8.38
N ALA A 405 -32.59 8.13 -8.89
CA ALA A 405 -31.28 8.61 -8.44
C ALA A 405 -31.11 10.13 -8.62
N LEU A 406 -31.57 10.67 -9.75
CA LEU A 406 -31.56 12.12 -10.00
C LEU A 406 -32.50 12.89 -9.07
N LEU A 407 -33.67 12.34 -8.72
CA LEU A 407 -34.57 12.94 -7.73
C LEU A 407 -33.93 13.00 -6.33
N GLU A 408 -33.32 11.90 -5.87
CA GLU A 408 -32.66 11.84 -4.56
C GLU A 408 -31.43 12.75 -4.47
N ARG A 409 -30.72 12.95 -5.59
CA ARG A 409 -29.63 13.91 -5.66
C ARG A 409 -30.15 15.34 -5.57
N LEU A 410 -31.18 15.69 -6.34
CA LEU A 410 -31.78 17.03 -6.29
C LEU A 410 -32.36 17.35 -4.91
N ASP A 411 -33.00 16.39 -4.24
CA ASP A 411 -33.54 16.58 -2.89
C ASP A 411 -32.44 16.87 -1.85
N ARG A 412 -31.26 16.26 -1.98
CA ARG A 412 -30.13 16.49 -1.04
C ARG A 412 -29.28 17.71 -1.36
N GLU A 413 -29.02 17.97 -2.64
CA GLU A 413 -27.96 18.89 -3.06
C GLU A 413 -28.50 20.21 -3.64
N SER A 414 -29.81 20.38 -3.82
CA SER A 414 -30.34 21.55 -4.54
C SER A 414 -29.97 22.92 -3.98
N ASP A 415 -29.67 23.03 -2.69
CA ASP A 415 -29.29 24.30 -2.07
C ASP A 415 -27.78 24.59 -2.21
N LEU A 416 -27.01 23.59 -2.66
CA LEU A 416 -25.58 23.69 -2.94
C LEU A 416 -25.28 23.89 -4.44
N LEU A 417 -26.27 23.66 -5.31
CA LEU A 417 -26.13 23.75 -6.77
C LEU A 417 -26.41 25.18 -7.27
N ASP A 418 -25.61 25.64 -8.23
CA ASP A 418 -25.86 26.92 -8.90
C ASP A 418 -27.08 26.83 -9.85
N CYS A 419 -27.55 27.98 -10.35
CA CYS A 419 -28.76 28.05 -11.17
C CYS A 419 -28.64 27.31 -12.53
N ASP A 420 -27.44 27.20 -13.10
CA ASP A 420 -27.22 26.56 -14.39
C ASP A 420 -27.01 25.05 -14.24
N GLU A 421 -26.27 24.61 -13.22
CA GLU A 421 -26.13 23.21 -12.82
C GLU A 421 -27.48 22.60 -12.41
N LEU A 422 -28.28 23.32 -11.63
CA LEU A 422 -29.62 22.89 -11.25
C LEU A 422 -30.53 22.74 -12.49
N ALA A 423 -30.43 23.65 -13.46
CA ALA A 423 -31.23 23.57 -14.68
C ALA A 423 -30.84 22.35 -15.53
N GLN A 424 -29.54 22.06 -15.67
CA GLN A 424 -29.05 20.90 -16.42
C GLN A 424 -29.49 19.56 -15.80
N LEU A 425 -29.41 19.45 -14.46
CA LEU A 425 -29.83 18.24 -13.76
C LEU A 425 -31.34 17.99 -13.84
N VAL A 426 -32.15 19.06 -13.81
CA VAL A 426 -33.60 18.96 -13.97
C VAL A 426 -33.99 18.62 -15.42
N GLU A 427 -33.23 19.09 -16.41
CA GLU A 427 -33.43 18.72 -17.82
C GLU A 427 -33.12 17.23 -18.06
N GLU A 428 -32.00 16.74 -17.53
CA GLU A 428 -31.63 15.32 -17.60
C GLU A 428 -32.65 14.43 -16.85
N LEU A 429 -33.13 14.88 -15.69
CA LEU A 429 -34.21 14.19 -14.96
C LEU A 429 -35.48 14.08 -15.81
N THR A 430 -35.86 15.15 -16.48
CA THR A 430 -37.06 15.18 -17.34
C THR A 430 -36.91 14.22 -18.53
N ARG A 431 -35.74 14.23 -19.17
CA ARG A 431 -35.41 13.33 -20.29
C ARG A 431 -35.50 11.86 -19.88
N VAL A 432 -34.87 11.49 -18.78
CA VAL A 432 -34.84 10.10 -18.27
C VAL A 432 -36.22 9.68 -17.76
N ALA A 433 -36.99 10.59 -17.16
CA ALA A 433 -38.35 10.31 -16.72
C ALA A 433 -39.31 10.01 -17.89
N ASN A 434 -39.15 10.70 -19.02
CA ASN A 434 -39.91 10.43 -20.24
C ASN A 434 -39.62 9.03 -20.81
N ILE A 435 -38.36 8.57 -20.76
CA ILE A 435 -37.97 7.22 -21.21
C ILE A 435 -38.50 6.14 -20.24
N ALA A 436 -38.58 6.45 -18.95
CA ALA A 436 -39.11 5.54 -17.93
C ALA A 436 -40.63 5.31 -18.05
N GLY A 437 -41.38 6.32 -18.51
CA GLY A 437 -42.82 6.24 -18.76
C GLY A 437 -43.62 5.70 -17.57
N PRO A 438 -44.42 4.62 -17.72
CA PRO A 438 -45.30 4.10 -16.66
C PRO A 438 -44.53 3.43 -15.51
N LYS A 439 -43.20 3.26 -15.60
CA LYS A 439 -42.39 2.69 -14.52
C LYS A 439 -42.09 3.68 -13.38
N LEU A 440 -42.42 4.96 -13.57
CA LEU A 440 -42.41 5.97 -12.50
C LEU A 440 -43.78 6.05 -11.82
N ARG A 441 -43.78 5.92 -10.49
CA ARG A 441 -44.96 6.02 -9.63
C ARG A 441 -45.52 7.46 -9.70
N GLY A 442 -46.82 7.64 -9.42
CA GLY A 442 -47.48 8.96 -9.45
C GLY A 442 -46.73 10.01 -8.62
N ARG A 443 -46.36 9.66 -7.38
CA ARG A 443 -45.58 10.53 -6.48
C ARG A 443 -44.20 10.91 -7.04
N GLU A 444 -43.57 10.04 -7.83
CA GLU A 444 -42.28 10.30 -8.47
C GLU A 444 -42.44 11.27 -9.63
N ARG A 445 -43.50 11.13 -10.42
CA ARG A 445 -43.86 12.09 -11.48
C ARG A 445 -44.19 13.47 -10.92
N ASP A 446 -44.89 13.52 -9.77
CA ASP A 446 -45.18 14.77 -9.08
C ASP A 446 -43.89 15.44 -8.57
N ARG A 447 -42.92 14.66 -8.07
CA ARG A 447 -41.59 15.15 -7.68
C ARG A 447 -40.84 15.74 -8.88
N VAL A 448 -40.83 15.05 -10.03
CA VAL A 448 -40.22 15.58 -11.28
C VAL A 448 -40.87 16.91 -11.67
N ALA A 449 -42.20 17.00 -11.64
CA ALA A 449 -42.92 18.23 -11.97
C ALA A 449 -42.62 19.38 -10.99
N ARG A 450 -42.46 19.09 -9.69
CA ARG A 450 -42.05 20.06 -8.67
C ARG A 450 -40.65 20.61 -8.93
N TRP A 451 -39.68 19.75 -9.23
CA TRP A 451 -38.32 20.17 -9.58
C TRP A 451 -38.27 21.02 -10.85
N GLY A 452 -39.08 20.67 -11.86
CA GLY A 452 -39.28 21.49 -13.04
C GLY A 452 -39.77 22.92 -12.72
N ARG A 453 -40.69 23.07 -11.75
CA ARG A 453 -41.16 24.39 -11.30
C ARG A 453 -40.10 25.15 -10.49
N LYS A 454 -39.40 24.47 -9.57
CA LYS A 454 -38.35 25.08 -8.72
C LYS A 454 -37.18 25.62 -9.54
N ALA A 455 -36.74 24.90 -10.57
CA ALA A 455 -35.69 25.37 -11.48
C ALA A 455 -36.13 26.60 -12.30
N ARG A 456 -37.37 26.62 -12.80
CA ARG A 456 -37.93 27.79 -13.51
C ARG A 456 -38.03 29.02 -12.61
N GLN A 457 -38.49 28.86 -11.37
CA GLN A 457 -38.59 29.96 -10.40
C GLN A 457 -37.22 30.55 -10.05
N ARG A 458 -36.19 29.72 -9.81
CA ARG A 458 -34.82 30.21 -9.54
C ARG A 458 -34.21 30.92 -10.75
N ARG A 459 -34.44 30.42 -11.96
CA ARG A 459 -33.99 31.08 -13.19
C ARG A 459 -34.68 32.44 -13.39
N SER A 460 -35.98 32.52 -13.14
CA SER A 460 -36.74 33.79 -13.20
C SER A 460 -36.30 34.80 -12.12
N ALA A 461 -36.01 34.34 -10.89
CA ALA A 461 -35.49 35.19 -9.82
C ALA A 461 -34.10 35.75 -10.13
N ARG A 462 -33.21 34.94 -10.73
CA ARG A 462 -31.91 35.40 -11.22
C ARG A 462 -32.04 36.46 -12.32
N THR A 463 -32.98 36.29 -13.26
CA THR A 463 -33.22 37.29 -14.32
C THR A 463 -33.90 38.56 -13.82
N ALA A 464 -34.69 38.50 -12.75
CA ALA A 464 -35.32 39.67 -12.12
C ALA A 464 -34.32 40.51 -11.32
N ALA A 465 -33.34 39.87 -10.66
CA ALA A 465 -32.26 40.55 -9.95
C ALA A 465 -31.25 41.28 -10.86
N VAL A 466 -31.28 40.99 -12.18
CA VAL A 466 -30.34 41.53 -13.19
C VAL A 466 -30.98 42.61 -14.07
N LYS A 467 -32.26 42.96 -13.88
CA LYS A 467 -32.85 44.09 -14.64
C LYS A 467 -32.38 45.45 -14.09
N PRO A 468 -31.91 46.38 -14.95
CA PRO A 468 -31.47 47.71 -14.52
C PRO A 468 -32.69 48.58 -14.21
N ARG A 469 -32.77 49.09 -12.98
CA ARG A 469 -33.78 50.10 -12.60
C ARG A 469 -33.35 51.46 -13.14
N ALA A 470 -34.29 52.14 -13.78
CA ALA A 470 -34.09 53.40 -14.49
C ALA A 470 -33.60 54.55 -13.59
N ARG A 471 -32.84 55.45 -14.24
CA ARG A 471 -32.19 56.69 -13.78
C ARG A 471 -32.96 57.52 -12.75
N THR A 472 -32.25 57.94 -11.69
CA THR A 472 -32.32 59.30 -11.12
C THR A 472 -30.95 59.71 -10.56
N LYS A 473 -30.63 61.01 -10.70
CA LYS A 473 -29.33 61.69 -10.51
C LYS A 473 -28.61 61.45 -9.17
N PRO A 474 -27.26 61.59 -9.12
CA PRO A 474 -26.50 61.71 -7.86
C PRO A 474 -26.56 63.17 -7.34
N PRO A 475 -26.44 63.41 -6.02
CA PRO A 475 -25.11 63.79 -5.55
C PRO A 475 -24.76 63.41 -4.10
N ALA A 476 -23.47 63.62 -3.85
CA ALA A 476 -22.82 63.97 -2.60
C ALA A 476 -22.44 62.84 -1.63
N ALA A 477 -21.12 62.66 -1.57
CA ALA A 477 -20.37 61.93 -0.57
C ALA A 477 -20.88 62.19 0.86
N GLY A 478 -21.24 61.11 1.54
CA GLY A 478 -21.46 61.07 2.97
C GLY A 478 -21.20 59.66 3.45
N LYS A 479 -20.11 59.47 4.19
CA LYS A 479 -19.75 58.21 4.84
C LYS A 479 -20.97 57.62 5.56
N ARG A 480 -21.33 56.37 5.27
CA ARG A 480 -21.96 55.48 6.24
C ARG A 480 -21.71 54.03 5.89
N GLU A 481 -21.37 53.30 6.94
CA GLU A 481 -20.78 51.97 6.96
C GLU A 481 -21.65 50.92 6.28
N SER A 482 -20.98 50.04 5.53
CA SER A 482 -21.59 48.79 5.08
C SER A 482 -21.73 47.82 6.27
N PRO A 483 -22.81 47.02 6.35
CA PRO A 483 -22.99 46.03 7.40
C PRO A 483 -21.87 44.98 7.33
N ALA A 484 -21.33 44.62 8.48
CA ALA A 484 -20.12 43.85 8.68
C ALA A 484 -20.05 42.56 7.81
N ARG A 485 -19.23 42.62 6.76
CA ARG A 485 -18.48 41.44 6.29
C ARG A 485 -17.50 41.10 7.39
N VAL A 486 -17.60 39.91 7.98
CA VAL A 486 -16.54 39.38 8.85
C VAL A 486 -15.24 39.43 8.05
N LYS A 487 -14.32 40.30 8.45
CA LYS A 487 -12.97 40.36 7.87
C LYS A 487 -12.30 39.03 8.22
N LEU A 488 -12.11 38.16 7.22
CA LEU A 488 -11.39 36.89 7.37
C LEU A 488 -9.87 37.09 7.50
N ASP A 489 -9.38 38.33 7.32
CA ASP A 489 -7.96 38.71 7.39
C ASP A 489 -7.26 38.45 8.73
N PRO A 490 -7.85 38.71 9.92
CA PRO A 490 -7.16 38.49 11.20
C PRO A 490 -6.96 37.00 11.50
N LEU A 491 -7.94 36.16 11.13
CA LEU A 491 -7.90 34.72 11.34
C LEU A 491 -6.91 34.05 10.39
N ALA A 492 -6.92 34.43 9.11
CA ALA A 492 -5.92 33.96 8.15
C ALA A 492 -4.51 34.39 8.55
N THR A 493 -4.33 35.60 9.11
CA THR A 493 -3.04 36.06 9.62
C THR A 493 -2.57 35.22 10.81
N ALA A 494 -3.44 34.96 11.79
CA ALA A 494 -3.09 34.14 12.96
C ALA A 494 -2.73 32.69 12.57
N VAL A 495 -3.52 32.07 11.67
CA VAL A 495 -3.23 30.73 11.14
C VAL A 495 -1.91 30.73 10.35
N LYS A 496 -1.64 31.77 9.55
CA LYS A 496 -0.37 31.92 8.82
C LYS A 496 0.82 31.95 9.79
N THR A 497 0.75 32.68 10.90
CA THR A 497 1.84 32.73 11.89
C THR A 497 2.10 31.38 12.54
N ILE A 498 1.06 30.62 12.88
CA ILE A 498 1.18 29.26 13.44
C ILE A 498 1.87 28.33 12.42
N LEU A 499 1.43 28.36 11.16
CA LEU A 499 2.01 27.54 10.10
C LEU A 499 3.45 27.96 9.74
N GLN A 500 3.81 29.24 9.88
CA GLN A 500 5.20 29.69 9.73
C GLN A 500 6.12 29.15 10.82
N LYS A 501 5.63 29.04 12.07
CA LYS A 501 6.39 28.40 13.17
C LYS A 501 6.55 26.89 12.94
N ALA A 502 5.49 26.22 12.48
CA ALA A 502 5.54 24.81 12.09
C ALA A 502 6.53 24.59 10.93
N ALA A 503 6.52 25.49 9.94
CA ALA A 503 7.44 25.48 8.81
C ALA A 503 8.90 25.63 9.26
N ALA A 504 9.19 26.54 10.20
CA ALA A 504 10.55 26.75 10.72
C ALA A 504 11.10 25.51 11.43
N THR A 505 10.24 24.77 12.12
CA THR A 505 10.60 23.55 12.86
C THR A 505 10.49 22.26 12.03
N GLY A 506 10.01 22.34 10.79
CA GLY A 506 9.78 21.18 9.93
C GLY A 506 8.67 20.24 10.41
N THR A 507 7.75 20.74 11.24
CA THR A 507 6.64 19.97 11.84
C THR A 507 5.33 20.17 11.07
N THR A 508 4.43 19.19 11.18
CA THR A 508 3.07 19.24 10.62
C THR A 508 2.04 19.32 11.75
N LEU A 509 0.93 20.01 11.53
CA LEU A 509 -0.12 20.24 12.53
C LEU A 509 -1.48 19.77 12.02
N THR A 510 -2.32 19.27 12.91
CA THR A 510 -3.74 19.01 12.65
C THR A 510 -4.56 20.29 12.84
N TRP A 511 -5.75 20.38 12.24
CA TRP A 511 -6.63 21.55 12.46
C TRP A 511 -7.01 21.74 13.94
N ARG A 512 -7.11 20.65 14.71
CA ARG A 512 -7.37 20.69 16.15
C ARG A 512 -6.23 21.37 16.92
N GLU A 513 -4.99 21.09 16.56
CA GLU A 513 -3.80 21.71 17.16
C GLU A 513 -3.68 23.19 16.78
N ILE A 514 -3.98 23.53 15.52
CA ILE A 514 -4.07 24.93 15.07
C ILE A 514 -5.13 25.67 15.90
N ARG A 515 -6.30 25.07 16.10
CA ARG A 515 -7.38 25.65 16.92
C ARG A 515 -6.97 25.88 18.37
N ALA A 516 -6.23 24.94 18.97
CA ALA A 516 -5.75 25.07 20.35
C ALA A 516 -4.74 26.22 20.54
N GLN A 517 -4.04 26.62 19.46
CA GLN A 517 -3.06 27.71 19.47
C GLN A 517 -3.64 29.07 19.07
N LEU A 518 -4.91 29.13 18.65
CA LEU A 518 -5.59 30.38 18.30
C LEU A 518 -6.14 31.08 19.56
N PRO A 519 -6.22 32.43 19.58
CA PRO A 519 -6.77 33.18 20.70
C PRO A 519 -8.20 32.74 21.10
N PRO A 520 -8.51 32.64 22.40
CA PRO A 520 -9.87 32.38 22.88
C PRO A 520 -10.81 33.53 22.47
N GLY A 521 -11.94 33.20 21.84
CA GLY A 521 -12.93 34.19 21.34
C GLY A 521 -13.18 34.14 19.83
N LEU A 522 -12.39 33.40 19.06
CA LEU A 522 -12.62 33.21 17.62
C LEU A 522 -13.71 32.14 17.36
N PRO A 523 -14.58 32.32 16.34
CA PRO A 523 -15.67 31.37 16.04
C PRO A 523 -15.15 29.99 15.63
N THR A 524 -15.89 28.93 15.97
CA THR A 524 -15.65 27.58 15.46
C THR A 524 -15.98 27.52 13.98
N LEU A 525 -14.96 27.26 13.15
CA LEU A 525 -15.11 27.19 11.70
C LEU A 525 -15.58 25.82 11.24
N ASP A 526 -16.56 25.79 10.34
CA ASP A 526 -16.89 24.58 9.58
C ASP A 526 -15.80 24.23 8.54
N ARG A 527 -15.79 23.00 8.02
CA ARG A 527 -14.75 22.53 7.09
C ARG A 527 -14.63 23.36 5.80
N SER A 528 -15.71 23.99 5.34
CA SER A 528 -15.70 24.86 4.15
C SER A 528 -14.99 26.18 4.46
N GLN A 529 -15.29 26.76 5.63
CA GLN A 529 -14.66 27.97 6.14
C GLN A 529 -13.16 27.75 6.43
N GLN A 530 -12.77 26.59 6.98
CA GLN A 530 -11.37 26.19 7.19
C GLN A 530 -10.60 26.18 5.86
N THR A 531 -11.19 25.58 4.83
CA THR A 531 -10.62 25.55 3.48
C THR A 531 -10.47 26.96 2.90
N GLY A 532 -11.46 27.84 3.12
CA GLY A 532 -11.39 29.25 2.72
C GLY A 532 -10.23 30.02 3.37
N VAL A 533 -10.00 29.80 4.67
CA VAL A 533 -8.88 30.41 5.41
C VAL A 533 -7.53 29.92 4.89
N LEU A 534 -7.37 28.63 4.63
CA LEU A 534 -6.11 28.07 4.11
C LEU A 534 -5.78 28.55 2.68
N ILE A 535 -6.80 28.70 1.83
CA ILE A 535 -6.64 29.33 0.51
C ILE A 535 -6.15 30.78 0.65
N GLN A 536 -6.68 31.53 1.61
CA GLN A 536 -6.27 32.92 1.86
C GLN A 536 -4.83 33.01 2.41
N VAL A 537 -4.42 32.07 3.28
CA VAL A 537 -3.04 31.95 3.78
C VAL A 537 -2.05 31.81 2.63
N ASP A 538 -2.33 30.90 1.68
CA ASP A 538 -1.40 30.60 0.59
C ASP A 538 -1.47 31.60 -0.58
N ARG A 539 -2.62 32.25 -0.82
CA ARG A 539 -2.72 33.35 -1.79
C ARG A 539 -1.87 34.57 -1.42
N SER A 540 -1.51 34.71 -0.15
CA SER A 540 -0.63 35.79 0.34
C SER A 540 0.87 35.49 0.19
N ARG A 541 1.25 34.42 -0.54
CA ARG A 541 2.65 33.99 -0.77
C ARG A 541 3.02 34.12 -2.25
N GLU A 542 4.28 34.44 -2.52
CA GLU A 542 4.82 34.55 -3.88
C GLU A 542 4.96 33.17 -4.55
N GLY A 543 4.68 33.10 -5.85
CA GLY A 543 4.24 31.88 -6.54
C GLY A 543 5.15 30.63 -6.49
N ALA A 544 6.46 30.77 -6.31
CA ALA A 544 7.37 29.60 -6.24
C ALA A 544 7.54 29.03 -4.82
N ALA A 545 7.08 29.75 -3.79
CA ALA A 545 7.24 29.35 -2.40
C ALA A 545 6.37 28.12 -2.07
N PRO A 546 6.83 27.25 -1.16
CA PRO A 546 6.04 26.10 -0.73
C PRO A 546 4.76 26.55 0.01
N LEU A 547 3.70 25.77 -0.15
CA LEU A 547 2.36 26.04 0.40
C LEU A 547 2.33 25.74 1.89
N LEU A 548 1.98 26.73 2.73
CA LEU A 548 1.85 26.53 4.17
C LEU A 548 0.69 25.59 4.51
N SER A 549 -0.36 25.54 3.69
CA SER A 549 -1.45 24.59 3.87
C SER A 549 -1.01 23.13 3.75
N ALA A 550 0.15 22.84 3.15
CA ALA A 550 0.72 21.49 3.10
C ALA A 550 1.11 20.96 4.49
N LEU A 551 1.40 21.87 5.44
CA LEU A 551 1.73 21.51 6.82
C LEU A 551 0.49 21.19 7.66
N VAL A 552 -0.71 21.44 7.13
CA VAL A 552 -1.96 21.01 7.75
C VAL A 552 -2.26 19.57 7.34
N THR A 553 -2.46 18.71 8.33
CA THR A 553 -2.67 17.27 8.15
C THR A 553 -4.03 16.82 8.67
N GLY A 554 -4.47 15.64 8.22
CA GLY A 554 -5.60 14.94 8.82
C GLY A 554 -5.29 14.44 10.23
N ALA A 555 -6.24 13.76 10.87
CA ALA A 555 -6.08 13.28 12.25
C ALA A 555 -4.93 12.27 12.41
N ASP A 556 -4.58 11.56 11.34
CA ASP A 556 -3.53 10.53 11.29
C ASP A 556 -2.21 11.06 10.71
N HIS A 557 -2.03 12.39 10.69
CA HIS A 557 -0.88 13.09 10.08
C HIS A 557 -0.69 12.83 8.57
N ASP A 558 -1.74 12.39 7.91
CA ASP A 558 -1.85 12.23 6.46
C ASP A 558 -2.21 13.54 5.74
N MET A 559 -2.14 13.53 4.41
CA MET A 559 -2.48 14.69 3.58
C MET A 559 -3.91 15.15 3.88
N HIS A 560 -4.08 16.43 4.23
CA HIS A 560 -5.40 16.98 4.51
C HIS A 560 -6.33 16.87 3.27
N PRO A 561 -7.58 16.36 3.38
CA PRO A 561 -8.47 16.10 2.23
C PRO A 561 -8.78 17.33 1.36
N ALA A 562 -8.71 18.54 1.92
CA ALA A 562 -8.91 19.78 1.17
C ALA A 562 -7.67 20.24 0.39
N TYR A 563 -6.50 19.62 0.58
CA TYR A 563 -5.23 20.02 -0.02
C TYR A 563 -5.30 20.14 -1.56
N PRO A 564 -5.88 19.18 -2.33
CA PRO A 564 -5.97 19.31 -3.78
C PRO A 564 -6.79 20.52 -4.24
N ARG A 565 -7.84 20.87 -3.49
CA ARG A 565 -8.68 22.05 -3.75
C ARG A 565 -7.94 23.34 -3.41
N ILE A 566 -7.16 23.35 -2.33
CA ILE A 566 -6.35 24.50 -1.93
C ILE A 566 -5.25 24.75 -2.96
N ALA A 567 -4.51 23.72 -3.35
CA ALA A 567 -3.46 23.78 -4.37
C ALA A 567 -4.00 24.33 -5.71
N ALA A 568 -5.14 23.81 -6.18
CA ALA A 568 -5.79 24.29 -7.39
C ALA A 568 -6.27 25.76 -7.27
N ALA A 569 -6.81 26.16 -6.12
CA ALA A 569 -7.30 27.53 -5.89
C ALA A 569 -6.19 28.60 -5.77
N VAL A 570 -4.93 28.17 -5.60
CA VAL A 570 -3.71 28.99 -5.56
C VAL A 570 -2.92 28.89 -6.88
N GLY A 571 -3.43 28.13 -7.87
CA GLY A 571 -2.85 28.05 -9.21
C GLY A 571 -1.79 26.94 -9.39
N ARG A 572 -1.71 25.96 -8.49
CA ARG A 572 -0.89 24.75 -8.72
C ARG A 572 -1.58 23.82 -9.73
N PRO A 573 -0.81 23.01 -10.48
CA PRO A 573 -1.36 21.96 -11.31
C PRO A 573 -2.27 21.05 -10.48
N ARG A 574 -3.47 20.78 -11.00
CA ARG A 574 -4.45 19.91 -10.34
C ARG A 574 -4.00 18.44 -10.51
N PRO A 575 -3.82 17.68 -9.43
CA PRO A 575 -3.38 16.29 -9.51
C PRO A 575 -4.44 15.42 -10.20
N ARG A 576 -4.00 14.47 -11.03
CA ARG A 576 -4.84 13.48 -11.72
C ARG A 576 -5.01 12.24 -10.83
N GLY A 577 -5.70 12.44 -9.71
CA GLY A 577 -6.02 11.38 -8.75
C GLY A 577 -5.20 11.41 -7.47
N ASP A 578 -5.54 10.50 -6.55
CA ASP A 578 -5.12 10.59 -5.14
C ASP A 578 -3.62 10.33 -4.93
N LEU A 579 -3.01 9.43 -5.70
CA LEU A 579 -1.57 9.15 -5.64
C LEU A 579 -0.72 10.36 -6.06
N GLU A 580 -1.14 11.08 -7.11
CA GLU A 580 -0.45 12.28 -7.56
C GLU A 580 -0.64 13.43 -6.56
N ALA A 581 -1.81 13.53 -5.93
CA ALA A 581 -2.06 14.51 -4.87
C ALA A 581 -1.17 14.27 -3.64
N VAL A 582 -1.03 13.00 -3.21
CA VAL A 582 -0.15 12.62 -2.11
C VAL A 582 1.31 12.86 -2.45
N ALA A 583 1.74 12.54 -3.68
CA ALA A 583 3.11 12.82 -4.13
C ALA A 583 3.40 14.33 -4.17
N GLN A 584 2.48 15.14 -4.70
CA GLN A 584 2.59 16.61 -4.73
C GLN A 584 2.65 17.19 -3.32
N TRP A 585 1.81 16.69 -2.41
CA TRP A 585 1.82 17.08 -1.00
C TRP A 585 3.14 16.69 -0.29
N ALA A 586 3.61 15.47 -0.48
CA ALA A 586 4.86 14.98 0.12
C ALA A 586 6.07 15.81 -0.35
N VAL A 587 6.08 16.22 -1.62
CA VAL A 587 7.09 17.15 -2.16
C VAL A 587 7.02 18.49 -1.44
N GLU A 588 5.84 19.09 -1.29
CA GLU A 588 5.67 20.38 -0.61
C GLU A 588 6.10 20.31 0.87
N VAL A 589 5.75 19.24 1.60
CA VAL A 589 6.20 19.02 2.99
C VAL A 589 7.73 18.84 3.07
N SER A 590 8.32 18.13 2.11
CA SER A 590 9.78 17.91 2.07
C SER A 590 10.58 19.20 1.83
N ARG A 591 9.99 20.20 1.14
CA ARG A 591 10.62 21.50 0.89
C ARG A 591 10.80 22.31 2.18
N PHE A 592 9.90 22.15 3.16
CA PHE A 592 10.09 22.74 4.49
C PHE A 592 11.16 22.01 5.30
N LYS A 593 11.19 20.67 5.27
CA LYS A 593 12.21 19.86 5.98
C LYS A 593 13.65 20.10 5.48
N ARG A 594 13.82 20.46 4.20
CA ARG A 594 15.13 20.82 3.62
C ARG A 594 15.59 22.23 4.01
N ALA A 595 14.66 23.15 4.27
CA ALA A 595 14.98 24.52 4.66
C ALA A 595 15.28 24.69 6.16
N SER A 596 14.87 23.72 7.00
CA SER A 596 15.07 23.73 8.46
C SER A 596 16.34 23.00 8.95
N ARG A 597 17.18 22.48 8.05
CA ARG A 597 18.49 21.91 8.40
C ARG A 597 19.56 23.01 8.28
N PRO A 598 20.33 23.31 9.34
CA PRO A 598 21.41 24.29 9.28
C PRO A 598 22.52 23.87 8.30
#